data_AF-A0A366HE59-F1
#
_entry.id   AF-A0A366HE59-F1
#
_cell.length_a   1.000
_cell.length_b   1.000
_cell.length_c   1.000
_cell.angle_alpha   90.00
_cell.angle_beta   90.00
_cell.angle_gamma   90.00
#
_symmetry.space_group_name_H-M   'P 1'
#
loop_
_entity.id
_entity.type
_entity.pdbx_description
1 polymer ?
#
loop_
_entity_poly.entity_id
_entity_poly.type
_entity_poly.pdbx_seq_one_letter_code
_entity_poly.pdbx_strand_id
1 'polypeptide(L)'
;MKPDTHDREKQLAALEHNQRQAQARDDLQATKDQDFYARLGLSGPEAQADTPDDAYVISVYCDHWTHQDREVGQASTYETELDHITVDADALAQHVEQYGISEAPCSHPDMSPQACFRSTFPPEDRAYFEQGVHKYYSLLIHEMNGRPPTPADYEQVADLIGVRFDHRPERHEQEHGQEGPDLCL
;
A
#
# COMPACT_ATOMS: atom_id res chain seq x y z
N MET A 1 -39.73 -49.30 26.08
CA MET A 1 -39.83 -47.90 25.63
C MET A 1 -38.72 -47.63 24.63
N LYS A 2 -39.04 -47.51 23.34
CA LYS A 2 -38.17 -46.86 22.34
C LYS A 2 -39.04 -46.22 21.24
N PRO A 3 -39.50 -44.97 21.42
CA PRO A 3 -39.92 -44.11 20.32
C PRO A 3 -39.00 -42.88 20.32
N ASP A 4 -37.94 -42.87 19.52
CA ASP A 4 -37.00 -41.73 19.53
C ASP A 4 -36.35 -41.48 18.16
N THR A 5 -36.12 -42.53 17.38
CA THR A 5 -35.39 -42.42 16.11
C THR A 5 -36.23 -41.78 14.99
N HIS A 6 -37.53 -42.10 14.92
CA HIS A 6 -38.38 -41.66 13.82
C HIS A 6 -38.82 -40.18 13.93
N ASP A 7 -38.95 -39.66 15.16
CA ASP A 7 -39.21 -38.23 15.38
C ASP A 7 -37.97 -37.39 15.08
N ARG A 8 -36.77 -37.90 15.38
CA ARG A 8 -35.50 -37.21 15.09
C ARG A 8 -35.23 -37.09 13.59
N GLU A 9 -35.51 -38.12 12.80
CA GLU A 9 -35.40 -38.06 11.33
C GLU A 9 -36.37 -37.05 10.71
N LYS A 10 -37.61 -36.99 11.20
CA LYS A 10 -38.60 -35.99 10.76
C LYS A 10 -38.17 -34.56 11.09
N GLN A 11 -37.57 -34.35 12.27
CA GLN A 11 -37.04 -33.04 12.67
C GLN A 11 -35.88 -32.59 11.78
N LEU A 12 -34.96 -33.49 11.42
CA LEU A 12 -33.85 -33.19 10.52
C LEU A 12 -34.34 -32.84 9.10
N ALA A 13 -35.27 -33.62 8.55
CA ALA A 13 -35.85 -33.33 7.23
C ALA A 13 -36.60 -31.98 7.20
N ALA A 14 -37.28 -31.63 8.29
CA ALA A 14 -37.95 -30.33 8.42
C ALA A 14 -36.96 -29.16 8.51
N LEU A 15 -35.82 -29.35 9.18
CA LEU A 15 -34.74 -28.36 9.26
C LEU A 15 -34.10 -28.14 7.88
N GLU A 16 -33.74 -29.21 7.16
CA GLU A 16 -33.17 -29.13 5.82
C GLU A 16 -34.11 -28.45 4.82
N HIS A 17 -35.41 -28.71 4.93
CA HIS A 17 -36.41 -28.08 4.07
C HIS A 17 -36.55 -26.57 4.36
N ASN A 18 -36.52 -26.17 5.63
CA ASN A 18 -36.52 -24.75 6.02
C ASN A 18 -35.24 -24.05 5.56
N GLN A 19 -34.09 -24.71 5.68
CA GLN A 19 -32.81 -24.17 5.22
C GLN A 19 -32.82 -23.93 3.71
N ARG A 20 -33.29 -24.91 2.93
CA ARG A 20 -33.44 -24.76 1.47
C ARG A 20 -34.42 -23.66 1.08
N GLN A 21 -35.50 -23.48 1.83
CA GLN A 21 -36.44 -22.38 1.59
C GLN A 21 -35.87 -21.01 1.94
N ALA A 22 -35.07 -20.91 3.01
CA ALA A 22 -34.39 -19.67 3.37
C ALA A 22 -33.36 -19.31 2.29
N GLN A 23 -32.52 -20.27 1.89
CA GLN A 23 -31.52 -20.06 0.84
C GLN A 23 -32.15 -19.67 -0.50
N ALA A 24 -33.23 -20.34 -0.92
CA ALA A 24 -33.94 -19.95 -2.15
C ALA A 24 -34.58 -18.56 -2.08
N ARG A 25 -34.95 -18.08 -0.89
CA ARG A 25 -35.45 -16.71 -0.70
C ARG A 25 -34.34 -15.69 -0.78
N ASP A 26 -33.18 -16.00 -0.19
CA ASP A 26 -32.00 -15.16 -0.21
C ASP A 26 -31.45 -15.04 -1.65
N ASP A 27 -31.34 -16.15 -2.38
CA ASP A 27 -30.91 -16.18 -3.78
C ASP A 27 -31.85 -15.37 -4.69
N LEU A 28 -33.17 -15.50 -4.48
CA LEU A 28 -34.17 -14.73 -5.24
C LEU A 28 -34.09 -13.23 -4.92
N GLN A 29 -33.79 -12.88 -3.66
CA GLN A 29 -33.63 -11.49 -3.25
C GLN A 29 -32.36 -10.90 -3.86
N ALA A 30 -31.24 -11.62 -3.83
CA ALA A 30 -29.99 -11.22 -4.47
C ALA A 30 -30.17 -10.99 -5.98
N THR A 31 -30.89 -11.88 -6.67
CA THR A 31 -31.18 -11.75 -8.11
C THR A 31 -32.02 -10.50 -8.40
N LYS A 32 -33.03 -10.20 -7.56
CA LYS A 32 -33.87 -9.00 -7.72
C LYS A 32 -33.09 -7.72 -7.47
N ASP A 33 -32.19 -7.74 -6.49
CA ASP A 33 -31.35 -6.58 -6.17
C ASP A 33 -30.38 -6.33 -7.32
N GLN A 34 -29.77 -7.38 -7.90
CA GLN A 34 -28.94 -7.26 -9.09
C GLN A 34 -29.68 -6.65 -10.30
N ASP A 35 -30.89 -7.12 -10.59
CA ASP A 35 -31.75 -6.58 -11.65
C ASP A 35 -32.11 -5.10 -11.40
N PHE A 36 -32.31 -4.71 -10.14
CA PHE A 36 -32.59 -3.33 -9.76
C PHE A 36 -31.41 -2.40 -10.10
N TYR A 37 -30.18 -2.79 -9.75
CA TYR A 37 -28.98 -2.01 -10.09
C TYR A 37 -28.73 -1.94 -11.59
N ALA A 38 -28.88 -3.07 -12.30
CA ALA A 38 -28.74 -3.12 -13.76
C ALA A 38 -29.69 -2.16 -14.48
N ARG A 39 -30.95 -2.04 -14.00
CA ARG A 39 -31.94 -1.10 -14.55
C ARG A 39 -31.60 0.37 -14.30
N LEU A 40 -30.84 0.67 -13.26
CA LEU A 40 -30.35 2.02 -12.96
C LEU A 40 -29.02 2.32 -13.68
N GLY A 41 -28.44 1.35 -14.41
CA GLY A 41 -27.10 1.48 -14.97
C GLY A 41 -26.01 1.53 -13.90
N LEU A 42 -26.32 1.03 -12.70
CA LEU A 42 -25.39 0.94 -11.59
C LEU A 42 -24.90 -0.51 -11.46
N SER A 43 -23.65 -0.69 -11.09
CA SER A 43 -23.14 -1.99 -10.68
C SER A 43 -23.62 -2.27 -9.25
N GLY A 44 -24.12 -3.49 -8.98
CA GLY A 44 -24.63 -3.85 -7.64
C GLY A 44 -23.52 -3.86 -6.58
N PRO A 45 -23.86 -3.93 -5.27
CA PRO A 45 -22.88 -3.88 -4.18
C PRO A 45 -21.88 -5.06 -4.20
N GLU A 46 -22.18 -6.17 -4.86
CA GLU A 46 -21.22 -7.27 -5.09
C GLU A 46 -20.25 -7.00 -6.26
N ALA A 47 -20.54 -6.04 -7.13
CA ALA A 47 -19.61 -5.60 -8.17
C ALA A 47 -18.51 -4.68 -7.61
N GLN A 48 -18.46 -4.48 -6.29
CA GLN A 48 -17.43 -3.72 -5.60
C GLN A 48 -16.15 -4.52 -5.34
N ALA A 49 -16.04 -5.71 -5.94
CA ALA A 49 -14.78 -6.46 -6.09
C ALA A 49 -14.10 -6.18 -7.45
N ASP A 50 -14.46 -5.10 -8.13
CA ASP A 50 -13.67 -4.50 -9.21
C ASP A 50 -12.63 -3.55 -8.59
N THR A 51 -11.88 -4.03 -7.58
CA THR A 51 -10.61 -3.37 -7.27
C THR A 51 -9.74 -3.57 -8.51
N PRO A 52 -9.28 -2.51 -9.18
CA PRO A 52 -8.37 -2.68 -10.29
C PRO A 52 -7.23 -3.58 -9.84
N ASP A 53 -6.83 -4.54 -10.68
CA ASP A 53 -5.54 -5.20 -10.50
C ASP A 53 -4.51 -4.06 -10.37
N ASP A 54 -3.79 -4.03 -9.24
CA ASP A 54 -2.84 -2.97 -8.85
C ASP A 54 -3.49 -1.66 -8.34
N ALA A 55 -4.41 -1.77 -7.38
CA ALA A 55 -4.90 -0.65 -6.59
C ALA A 55 -3.93 -0.33 -5.43
N TYR A 56 -3.54 0.92 -5.26
CA TYR A 56 -2.66 1.40 -4.18
C TYR A 56 -3.37 2.47 -3.36
N VAL A 57 -3.25 2.41 -2.03
CA VAL A 57 -3.64 3.50 -1.14
C VAL A 57 -2.39 4.25 -0.71
N ILE A 58 -2.28 5.52 -1.11
CA ILE A 58 -1.06 6.32 -0.91
C ILE A 58 -1.32 7.62 -0.16
N SER A 59 -0.28 8.10 0.51
CA SER A 59 -0.19 9.46 1.04
C SER A 59 1.14 10.10 0.64
N VAL A 60 1.12 11.40 0.38
CA VAL A 60 2.32 12.18 0.07
C VAL A 60 2.45 13.31 1.09
N TYR A 61 3.58 13.33 1.77
CA TYR A 61 3.95 14.35 2.74
C TYR A 61 5.02 15.27 2.16
N CYS A 62 4.99 16.54 2.53
CA CYS A 62 5.95 17.56 2.11
C CYS A 62 6.62 18.19 3.33
N ASP A 63 7.94 18.02 3.43
CA ASP A 63 8.78 18.69 4.41
C ASP A 63 9.29 19.99 3.81
N HIS A 64 9.03 21.11 4.50
CA HIS A 64 9.55 22.42 4.10
C HIS A 64 10.78 22.74 4.94
N TRP A 65 11.87 23.01 4.23
CA TRP A 65 13.16 23.34 4.82
C TRP A 65 13.54 24.76 4.44
N THR A 66 13.42 25.67 5.40
CA THR A 66 14.01 27.01 5.30
C THR A 66 15.53 26.93 5.50
N HIS A 67 16.23 28.04 5.24
CA HIS A 67 17.67 28.13 5.56
C HIS A 67 17.94 27.82 7.04
N GLN A 68 17.09 28.32 7.94
CA GLN A 68 17.24 28.09 9.38
C GLN A 68 17.03 26.61 9.75
N ASP A 69 16.04 25.95 9.16
CA ASP A 69 15.77 24.52 9.38
C ASP A 69 16.96 23.65 8.99
N ARG A 70 17.65 24.02 7.90
CA ARG A 70 18.86 23.34 7.43
C ARG A 70 20.05 23.52 8.38
N GLU A 71 20.16 24.66 9.05
CA GLU A 71 21.19 24.88 10.08
C GLU A 71 20.90 24.06 11.34
N VAL A 72 19.64 23.92 11.72
CA VAL A 72 19.21 23.15 12.88
C VAL A 72 19.16 21.64 12.59
N GLY A 73 19.06 21.26 11.31
CA GLY A 73 18.97 19.87 10.86
C GLY A 73 17.57 19.25 11.01
N GLN A 74 16.53 20.08 11.15
CA GLN A 74 15.15 19.62 11.32
C GLN A 74 14.18 20.56 10.62
N ALA A 75 13.23 20.00 9.85
CA ALA A 75 12.15 20.76 9.24
C ALA A 75 11.20 21.32 10.31
N SER A 76 10.79 22.58 10.16
CA SER A 76 9.82 23.22 11.05
C SER A 76 8.37 23.06 10.59
N THR A 77 8.18 22.76 9.30
CA THR A 77 6.86 22.74 8.66
C THR A 77 6.68 21.45 7.85
N TYR A 78 5.56 20.78 8.12
CA TYR A 78 5.16 19.52 7.50
C TYR A 78 3.77 19.70 6.92
N GLU A 79 3.58 19.37 5.65
CA GLU A 79 2.30 19.45 4.96
C GLU A 79 1.92 18.09 4.37
N THR A 80 0.62 17.86 4.21
CA THR A 80 0.08 16.66 3.54
C THR A 80 -0.46 17.10 2.20
N GLU A 81 0.17 16.63 1.12
CA GLU A 81 -0.22 16.91 -0.26
C GLU A 81 -1.36 15.99 -0.70
N LEU A 82 -1.21 14.71 -0.39
CA LEU A 82 -2.21 13.67 -0.67
C LEU A 82 -2.40 12.84 0.60
N ASP A 83 -3.65 12.60 0.96
CA ASP A 83 -4.02 11.86 2.16
C ASP A 83 -4.90 10.67 1.80
N HIS A 84 -4.37 9.46 2.00
CA HIS A 84 -5.08 8.18 1.86
C HIS A 84 -5.93 8.08 0.59
N ILE A 85 -5.34 8.41 -0.56
CA ILE A 85 -6.03 8.31 -1.85
C ILE A 85 -5.81 6.93 -2.47
N THR A 86 -6.84 6.39 -3.14
CA THR A 86 -6.72 5.17 -3.94
C THR A 86 -6.35 5.52 -5.38
N VAL A 87 -5.27 4.92 -5.88
CA VAL A 87 -4.73 5.13 -7.23
C VAL A 87 -4.41 3.79 -7.88
N ASP A 88 -4.38 3.74 -9.21
CA ASP A 88 -3.85 2.61 -9.96
C ASP A 88 -2.33 2.77 -10.21
N ALA A 89 -1.70 1.78 -10.86
CA ALA A 89 -0.27 1.79 -11.17
C ALA A 89 0.17 2.98 -12.05
N ASP A 90 -0.65 3.35 -13.04
CA ASP A 90 -0.33 4.46 -13.96
C ASP A 90 -0.39 5.80 -13.23
N ALA A 91 -1.42 6.01 -12.41
CA ALA A 91 -1.56 7.22 -11.61
C ALA A 91 -0.52 7.30 -10.50
N LEU A 92 -0.11 6.17 -9.92
CA LEU A 92 1.02 6.11 -8.99
C LEU A 92 2.32 6.58 -9.66
N ALA A 93 2.63 6.08 -10.87
CA ALA A 93 3.81 6.51 -11.62
C ALA A 93 3.76 8.02 -11.95
N GLN A 94 2.58 8.53 -12.32
CA GLN A 94 2.38 9.96 -12.55
C GLN A 94 2.65 10.80 -11.29
N HIS A 95 2.18 10.37 -10.12
CA HIS A 95 2.45 11.06 -8.86
C HIS A 95 3.93 11.03 -8.49
N VAL A 96 4.62 9.90 -8.70
CA VAL A 96 6.06 9.78 -8.48
C VAL A 96 6.83 10.79 -9.31
N GLU A 97 6.51 10.91 -10.61
CA GLU A 97 7.12 11.89 -11.50
C GLU A 97 6.81 13.32 -11.05
N GLN A 98 5.53 13.60 -10.73
CA GLN A 98 5.08 14.92 -10.30
C GLN A 98 5.81 15.41 -9.04
N TYR A 99 6.02 14.53 -8.06
CA TYR A 99 6.67 14.86 -6.79
C TYR A 99 8.19 14.59 -6.79
N GLY A 100 8.75 14.14 -7.92
CA GLY A 100 10.18 13.87 -8.07
C GLY A 100 10.70 12.79 -7.11
N ILE A 101 9.90 11.77 -6.85
CA ILE A 101 10.27 10.65 -5.98
C ILE A 101 11.32 9.80 -6.69
N SER A 102 12.51 9.68 -6.08
CA SER A 102 13.69 9.10 -6.74
C SER A 102 14.53 8.19 -5.83
N GLU A 103 14.24 8.14 -4.53
CA GLU A 103 14.98 7.34 -3.56
C GLU A 103 14.27 6.04 -3.20
N ALA A 104 15.09 5.01 -2.98
CA ALA A 104 14.65 3.72 -2.48
C ALA A 104 13.93 3.88 -1.13
N PRO A 105 13.02 2.96 -0.79
CA PRO A 105 12.20 3.14 0.37
C PRO A 105 13.05 3.01 1.63
N CYS A 106 12.95 4.01 2.51
CA CYS A 106 13.68 4.07 3.77
C CYS A 106 12.67 3.98 4.93
N SER A 107 13.06 3.35 6.04
CA SER A 107 12.26 3.39 7.27
C SER A 107 12.35 4.81 7.85
N HIS A 108 11.23 5.54 7.83
CA HIS A 108 11.19 6.86 8.45
C HIS A 108 11.23 6.70 9.98
N PRO A 109 12.17 7.35 10.71
CA PRO A 109 12.29 7.16 12.15
C PRO A 109 11.05 7.64 12.94
N ASP A 110 10.35 8.67 12.44
CA ASP A 110 9.21 9.28 13.14
C ASP A 110 7.81 8.86 12.61
N MET A 111 7.74 8.18 11.46
CA MET A 111 6.48 7.90 10.75
C MET A 111 6.26 6.39 10.61
N SER A 112 6.16 5.68 11.74
CA SER A 112 5.73 4.27 11.80
C SER A 112 6.70 3.28 11.09
N PRO A 113 6.57 1.95 11.28
CA PRO A 113 7.54 0.99 10.73
C PRO A 113 7.43 0.76 9.21
N GLN A 114 6.64 1.57 8.51
CA GLN A 114 6.39 1.43 7.07
C GLN A 114 7.49 2.13 6.27
N ALA A 115 7.91 1.53 5.17
CA ALA A 115 8.95 2.07 4.32
C ALA A 115 8.34 3.16 3.41
N CYS A 116 9.05 4.28 3.23
CA CYS A 116 8.58 5.39 2.40
C CYS A 116 9.61 5.75 1.32
N PHE A 117 9.13 6.08 0.13
CA PHE A 117 9.97 6.60 -0.96
C PHE A 117 10.12 8.10 -0.82
N ARG A 118 11.26 8.66 -1.24
CA ARG A 118 11.56 10.09 -1.02
C ARG A 118 12.07 10.76 -2.29
N SER A 119 11.88 12.08 -2.37
CA SER A 119 12.54 12.92 -3.38
C SER A 119 13.98 13.23 -2.96
N THR A 120 14.96 13.08 -3.86
CA THR A 120 16.37 13.45 -3.57
C THR A 120 16.60 14.96 -3.65
N PHE A 121 15.91 15.64 -4.57
CA PHE A 121 16.12 17.05 -4.85
C PHE A 121 14.82 17.83 -4.68
N PRO A 122 14.88 19.02 -4.08
CA PRO A 122 13.71 19.88 -4.02
C PRO A 122 13.38 20.39 -5.43
N PRO A 123 12.09 20.59 -5.75
CA PRO A 123 11.71 21.22 -7.00
C PRO A 123 12.27 22.64 -7.07
N GLU A 124 12.83 23.01 -8.21
CA GLU A 124 13.34 24.36 -8.50
C GLU A 124 12.18 25.30 -8.85
N ASP A 125 11.22 25.43 -7.93
CA ASP A 125 10.05 26.27 -8.08
C ASP A 125 10.31 27.72 -7.63
N ARG A 126 9.28 28.56 -7.69
CA ARG A 126 9.39 29.97 -7.29
C ARG A 126 9.74 30.12 -5.80
N ALA A 127 9.27 29.24 -4.92
CA ALA A 127 9.59 29.30 -3.50
C ALA A 127 11.06 28.95 -3.24
N TYR A 128 11.60 27.99 -4.00
CA TYR A 128 13.03 27.67 -3.97
C TYR A 128 13.89 28.89 -4.32
N PHE A 129 13.62 29.56 -5.43
CA PHE A 129 14.46 30.68 -5.89
C PHE A 129 14.23 31.99 -5.13
N GLU A 130 12.98 32.33 -4.79
CA GLU A 130 12.68 33.62 -4.15
C GLU A 130 12.79 33.59 -2.63
N GLN A 131 12.48 32.46 -2.00
CA GLN A 131 12.39 32.33 -0.54
C GLN A 131 13.46 31.40 0.04
N GLY A 132 14.20 30.66 -0.81
CA GLY A 132 15.19 29.69 -0.35
C GLY A 132 14.57 28.50 0.38
N VAL A 133 13.29 28.20 0.11
CA VAL A 133 12.57 27.08 0.74
C VAL A 133 12.76 25.83 -0.09
N HIS A 134 13.32 24.79 0.53
CA HIS A 134 13.51 23.49 -0.10
C HIS A 134 12.36 22.57 0.32
N LYS A 135 11.61 22.03 -0.64
CA LYS A 135 10.54 21.06 -0.39
C LYS A 135 11.03 19.66 -0.66
N TYR A 136 10.84 18.74 0.27
CA TYR A 136 11.13 17.32 0.07
C TYR A 136 9.86 16.52 0.27
N TYR A 137 9.58 15.62 -0.67
CA TYR A 137 8.39 14.80 -0.67
C TYR A 137 8.70 13.40 -0.17
N SER A 138 7.77 12.85 0.62
CA SER A 138 7.80 11.46 1.08
C SER A 138 6.49 10.78 0.68
N LEU A 139 6.59 9.71 -0.11
CA LEU A 139 5.48 8.88 -0.55
C LEU A 139 5.38 7.65 0.36
N LEU A 140 4.20 7.48 0.97
CA LEU A 140 3.87 6.35 1.81
C LEU A 140 2.79 5.49 1.14
N ILE A 141 2.98 4.17 1.18
CA ILE A 141 2.00 3.20 0.68
C ILE A 141 1.36 2.53 1.90
N HIS A 142 0.06 2.77 2.08
CA HIS A 142 -0.72 2.23 3.18
C HIS A 142 -1.24 0.83 2.84
N GLU A 143 -1.75 0.66 1.62
CA GLU A 143 -2.35 -0.58 1.16
C GLU A 143 -2.04 -0.81 -0.31
N MET A 144 -1.98 -2.08 -0.70
CA MET A 144 -1.89 -2.53 -2.08
C MET A 144 -2.89 -3.67 -2.26
N ASN A 145 -3.82 -3.54 -3.19
CA ASN A 145 -4.91 -4.48 -3.45
C ASN A 145 -5.72 -4.83 -2.18
N GLY A 146 -6.01 -3.83 -1.34
CA GLY A 146 -6.79 -3.97 -0.11
C GLY A 146 -6.08 -4.71 1.03
N ARG A 147 -4.76 -4.94 0.93
CA ARG A 147 -3.93 -5.52 1.98
C ARG A 147 -2.74 -4.62 2.33
N PRO A 148 -2.22 -4.66 3.57
CA PRO A 148 -0.99 -3.98 3.91
C PRO A 148 0.18 -4.45 3.03
N PRO A 149 1.07 -3.54 2.59
CA PRO A 149 2.21 -3.88 1.75
C PRO A 149 3.23 -4.74 2.51
N THR A 150 3.73 -5.76 1.83
CA THR A 150 4.82 -6.64 2.26
C THR A 150 6.15 -6.16 1.66
N PRO A 151 7.31 -6.64 2.15
CA PRO A 151 8.60 -6.25 1.59
C PRO A 151 8.73 -6.46 0.06
N ALA A 152 8.17 -7.55 -0.48
CA ALA A 152 8.17 -7.82 -1.92
C ALA A 152 7.31 -6.82 -2.71
N ASP A 153 6.25 -6.26 -2.10
CA ASP A 153 5.41 -5.26 -2.74
C ASP A 153 6.18 -3.93 -2.92
N TYR A 154 7.05 -3.58 -1.95
CA TYR A 154 7.91 -2.40 -2.08
C TYR A 154 8.96 -2.55 -3.19
N GLU A 155 9.44 -3.77 -3.45
CA GLU A 155 10.32 -4.06 -4.59
C GLU A 155 9.57 -3.89 -5.91
N GLN A 156 8.34 -4.44 -6.01
CA GLN A 156 7.49 -4.26 -7.19
C GLN A 156 7.20 -2.78 -7.46
N VAL A 157 6.92 -2.01 -6.41
CA VAL A 157 6.72 -0.57 -6.53
C VAL A 157 8.01 0.11 -6.96
N ALA A 158 9.16 -0.22 -6.37
CA ALA A 158 10.45 0.36 -6.74
C ALA A 158 10.77 0.14 -8.23
N ASP A 159 10.51 -1.06 -8.74
CA ASP A 159 10.62 -1.40 -10.16
C ASP A 159 9.65 -0.58 -11.02
N LEU A 160 8.39 -0.46 -10.60
CA LEU A 160 7.36 0.32 -11.30
C LEU A 160 7.77 1.79 -11.44
N ILE A 161 8.32 2.38 -10.37
CA ILE A 161 8.68 3.80 -10.33
C ILE A 161 10.11 4.08 -10.82
N GLY A 162 10.84 3.04 -11.25
CA GLY A 162 12.19 3.14 -11.80
C GLY A 162 13.28 3.51 -10.78
N VAL A 163 13.03 3.29 -9.49
CA VAL A 163 13.97 3.59 -8.42
C VAL A 163 14.88 2.39 -8.17
N ARG A 164 16.19 2.62 -8.08
CA ARG A 164 17.17 1.56 -7.80
C ARG A 164 17.00 1.04 -6.38
N PHE A 165 16.45 -0.16 -6.25
CA PHE A 165 16.44 -0.90 -4.99
C PHE A 165 17.79 -1.62 -4.83
N ASP A 166 18.73 -1.00 -4.10
CA ASP A 166 19.99 -1.67 -3.76
C ASP A 166 19.68 -2.78 -2.74
N HIS A 167 19.53 -4.02 -3.22
CA HIS A 167 19.72 -5.18 -2.38
C HIS A 167 21.13 -5.11 -1.82
N ARG A 168 21.29 -4.76 -0.54
CA ARG A 168 22.50 -5.16 0.17
C ARG A 168 22.37 -6.68 0.33
N PRO A 169 23.14 -7.51 -0.41
CA PRO A 169 23.13 -8.93 -0.13
C PRO A 169 23.60 -9.11 1.31
N GLU A 170 22.93 -10.00 2.03
CA GLU A 170 23.30 -10.43 3.36
C GLU A 170 24.81 -10.73 3.41
N ARG A 171 25.42 -10.41 4.56
CA ARG A 171 26.85 -10.56 4.85
C ARG A 171 27.39 -11.89 4.32
N HIS A 172 28.24 -11.85 3.31
CA HIS A 172 29.40 -12.73 3.34
C HIS A 172 30.38 -12.13 4.34
N GLU A 173 30.40 -12.69 5.54
CA GLU A 173 31.63 -12.78 6.31
C GLU A 173 32.65 -13.49 5.41
N GLN A 174 33.34 -12.71 4.57
CA GLN A 174 34.66 -13.12 4.11
C GLN A 174 35.53 -13.10 5.34
N GLU A 175 35.71 -14.30 5.91
CA GLU A 175 36.85 -14.67 6.73
C GLU A 175 38.08 -14.00 6.12
N HIS A 176 38.50 -12.88 6.72
CA HIS A 176 39.85 -12.39 6.53
C HIS A 176 40.73 -13.38 7.26
N GLY A 177 41.08 -14.47 6.55
CA GLY A 177 42.27 -15.23 6.85
C GLY A 177 43.43 -14.24 6.89
N GLN A 178 43.87 -13.88 8.10
CA GLN A 178 45.09 -13.13 8.29
C GLN A 178 46.26 -14.05 7.94
N GLU A 179 46.59 -14.15 6.66
CA GLU A 179 47.88 -14.66 6.22
C GLU A 179 48.76 -13.44 5.93
N GLY A 180 49.44 -12.98 6.98
CA GLY A 180 50.41 -11.90 6.88
C GLY A 180 51.63 -12.38 6.08
N PRO A 181 52.26 -11.52 5.27
CA PRO A 181 53.47 -11.91 4.56
C PRO A 181 54.64 -12.05 5.54
N ASP A 182 55.25 -13.23 5.55
CA ASP A 182 56.57 -13.48 6.14
C ASP A 182 57.59 -12.53 5.48
N LEU A 183 58.10 -11.56 6.24
CA LEU A 183 59.22 -10.73 5.85
C LEU A 183 60.52 -11.47 6.17
N CYS A 184 61.09 -12.15 5.17
CA CYS A 184 62.52 -12.44 5.16
C CYS A 184 63.29 -11.21 4.65
N LEU A 185 63.98 -10.50 5.56
CA LEU A 185 65.35 -9.96 5.40
C LEU A 185 65.81 -9.24 6.67
#